data_AF-A0A2V6DPY5-F1
#
_entry.id   AF-A0A2V6DPY5-F1
#
_cell.length_a   1.000
_cell.length_b   1.000
_cell.length_c   1.000
_cell.angle_alpha   90.00
_cell.angle_beta   90.00
_cell.angle_gamma   90.00
#
_symmetry.space_group_name_H-M   'P 1'
#
loop_
_entity.id
_entity.type
_entity.pdbx_description
1 polymer ?
#
loop_
_entity_poly.entity_id
_entity_poly.type
_entity_poly.pdbx_seq_one_letter_code
_entity_poly.pdbx_strand_id
1 'polypeptide(L)'
;MTLHALKKLVSRHPATFPRFLLPDGNYVPAHAHITEVGHVVRKFIDCGGETGQEEKVLLQTHVGRDTEHRLRSDRFARILELGERVLPDDQLDVEVEYDCCVVAQYPIAEARLEGEYLELLLSRGRTQCRAGERRKSAANEACCGTTAACC
;
A
#
# COMPACT_ATOMS: atom_id res chain seq x y z
N MET A 1 4.32 2.46 1.80
CA MET A 1 4.63 3.84 2.21
C MET A 1 3.59 4.23 3.25
N THR A 2 3.97 4.98 4.28
CA THR A 2 3.02 5.36 5.33
C THR A 2 2.08 6.48 4.89
N LEU A 3 0.91 6.56 5.52
CA LEU A 3 -0.05 7.63 5.27
C LEU A 3 0.55 9.02 5.55
N HIS A 4 1.35 9.15 6.61
CA HIS A 4 2.08 10.38 6.93
C HIS A 4 2.94 10.85 5.76
N ALA A 5 3.75 9.94 5.20
CA ALA A 5 4.62 10.25 4.08
C ALA A 5 3.82 10.65 2.83
N LEU A 6 2.74 9.94 2.55
CA LEU A 6 1.85 10.25 1.43
C LEU A 6 1.20 11.63 1.59
N LYS A 7 0.60 11.92 2.75
CA LYS A 7 -0.03 13.23 3.06
C LYS A 7 0.94 14.38 2.88
N LYS A 8 2.16 14.22 3.41
CA LYS A 8 3.22 15.23 3.30
C LYS A 8 3.61 15.47 1.84
N LEU A 9 3.69 14.41 1.03
CA LEU A 9 4.03 14.49 -0.38
C LEU A 9 2.93 15.22 -1.18
N VAL A 10 1.68 14.79 -1.07
CA VAL A 10 0.57 15.39 -1.85
C VAL A 10 0.34 16.85 -1.47
N SER A 11 0.53 17.20 -0.19
CA SER A 11 0.36 18.58 0.30
C SER A 11 1.45 19.52 -0.19
N ARG A 12 2.65 19.01 -0.49
CA ARG A 12 3.76 19.80 -1.05
C ARG A 12 3.60 20.09 -2.54
N HIS A 13 2.78 19.30 -3.24
CA HIS A 13 2.59 19.39 -4.68
C HIS A 13 1.10 19.52 -5.05
N PRO A 14 0.37 20.55 -4.56
CA PRO A 14 -1.09 20.63 -4.70
C PRO A 14 -1.59 20.76 -6.15
N ALA A 15 -0.72 21.20 -7.07
CA ALA A 15 -1.03 21.37 -8.49
C ALA A 15 -0.82 20.11 -9.34
N THR A 16 -0.20 19.05 -8.79
CA THR A 16 0.07 17.83 -9.57
C THR A 16 -1.16 16.92 -9.66
N PHE A 17 -1.12 16.01 -10.63
CA PHE A 17 -2.14 14.98 -10.84
C PHE A 17 -1.59 13.61 -10.39
N PRO A 18 -2.09 13.03 -9.28
CA PRO A 18 -1.69 11.69 -8.88
C PRO A 18 -2.07 10.66 -9.94
N ARG A 19 -1.15 9.76 -10.26
CA ARG A 19 -1.41 8.59 -11.10
C ARG A 19 -0.78 7.35 -10.48
N PHE A 20 -1.46 6.21 -10.60
CA PHE A 20 -1.04 4.97 -9.95
C PHE A 20 -0.46 4.02 -10.99
N LEU A 21 0.85 3.81 -10.94
CA LEU A 21 1.57 2.92 -11.85
C LEU A 21 1.52 1.50 -11.30
N LEU A 22 0.85 0.60 -12.01
CA LEU A 22 0.70 -0.81 -11.67
C LEU A 22 2.01 -1.58 -11.86
N PRO A 23 2.19 -2.73 -11.19
CA PRO A 23 3.41 -3.54 -11.31
C PRO A 23 3.69 -4.10 -12.71
N ASP A 24 2.71 -4.10 -13.62
CA ASP A 24 2.85 -4.52 -15.01
C ASP A 24 3.22 -3.38 -15.96
N GLY A 25 3.38 -2.15 -15.45
CA GLY A 25 3.70 -0.95 -16.22
C GLY A 25 2.48 -0.17 -16.74
N ASN A 26 1.26 -0.70 -16.55
CA ASN A 26 0.02 0.02 -16.88
C ASN A 26 -0.35 1.00 -15.77
N TYR A 27 -1.31 1.90 -16.03
CA TYR A 27 -1.85 2.80 -15.00
C TYR A 27 -3.27 2.41 -14.63
N VAL A 28 -3.63 2.65 -13.36
CA VAL A 28 -5.04 2.88 -13.03
C VAL A 28 -5.52 4.06 -13.87
N PRO A 29 -6.70 3.98 -14.54
CA PRO A 29 -7.19 5.04 -15.42
C PRO A 29 -7.16 6.41 -14.74
N ALA A 30 -6.71 7.44 -15.46
CA ALA A 30 -6.52 8.78 -14.90
C ALA A 30 -7.81 9.45 -14.39
N HIS A 31 -8.96 8.93 -14.79
CA HIS A 31 -10.29 9.34 -14.34
C HIS A 31 -10.87 8.46 -13.22
N ALA A 32 -10.04 7.60 -12.60
CA ALA A 32 -10.45 6.86 -11.42
C ALA A 32 -10.69 7.81 -10.25
N HIS A 33 -11.75 7.55 -9.50
CA HIS A 33 -12.08 8.29 -8.28
C HIS A 33 -11.61 7.50 -7.06
N ILE A 34 -11.07 8.19 -6.07
CA ILE A 34 -10.92 7.62 -4.72
C ILE A 34 -12.27 7.80 -4.02
N THR A 35 -12.96 6.70 -3.75
CA THR A 35 -14.31 6.74 -3.16
C THR A 35 -14.29 6.50 -1.66
N GLU A 36 -13.27 5.79 -1.15
CA GLU A 36 -13.20 5.40 0.25
C GLU A 36 -11.77 5.48 0.78
N VAL A 37 -11.65 5.84 2.06
CA VAL A 37 -10.43 5.69 2.88
C VAL A 37 -10.82 4.78 4.04
N GLY A 38 -10.26 3.57 4.07
CA GLY A 38 -10.61 2.53 5.04
C GLY A 38 -9.47 2.20 5.99
N HIS A 39 -9.82 1.92 7.26
CA HIS A 39 -8.95 1.21 8.20
C HIS A 39 -9.21 -0.29 8.07
N VAL A 40 -8.24 -1.04 7.53
CA VAL A 40 -8.35 -2.49 7.39
C VAL A 40 -7.55 -3.16 8.50
N VAL A 41 -8.24 -3.91 9.36
CA VAL A 41 -7.64 -4.73 10.40
C VAL A 41 -7.81 -6.20 10.03
N ARG A 42 -6.70 -6.89 9.75
CA ARG A 42 -6.68 -8.31 9.45
C ARG A 42 -6.13 -9.09 10.63
N LYS A 43 -7.01 -9.78 11.36
CA LYS A 43 -6.63 -10.80 12.33
C LYS A 43 -6.58 -12.15 11.65
N PHE A 44 -5.53 -12.93 11.90
CA PHE A 44 -5.33 -14.22 11.25
C PHE A 44 -4.71 -15.23 12.21
N ILE A 45 -4.82 -16.51 11.84
CA ILE A 45 -4.07 -17.62 12.40
C ILE A 45 -3.34 -18.29 11.23
N ASP A 46 -2.05 -18.59 11.40
CA ASP A 46 -1.30 -19.31 10.37
C ASP A 46 -1.39 -20.83 10.53
N CYS A 47 -0.85 -21.58 9.55
CA CYS A 47 -0.88 -23.05 9.57
C CYS A 47 -0.03 -23.68 10.70
N GLY A 48 0.77 -22.89 11.41
CA GLY A 48 1.48 -23.30 12.62
C GLY A 48 0.69 -23.04 13.91
N GLY A 49 -0.50 -22.43 13.83
CA GLY A 49 -1.36 -22.12 14.98
C GLY A 49 -1.05 -20.79 15.66
N GLU A 50 -0.12 -19.99 15.14
CA GLU A 50 0.18 -18.66 15.69
C GLU A 50 -0.81 -17.62 15.18
N THR A 51 -1.33 -16.80 16.10
CA THR A 51 -2.19 -15.67 15.74
C THR A 51 -1.36 -14.44 15.39
N GLY A 52 -1.92 -13.59 14.53
CA GLY A 52 -1.32 -12.32 14.16
C GLY A 52 -2.37 -11.28 13.79
N GLN A 53 -1.92 -10.04 13.73
CA GLN A 53 -2.71 -8.89 13.30
C GLN A 53 -1.89 -8.05 12.33
N GLU A 54 -2.55 -7.54 11.31
CA GLU A 54 -2.03 -6.54 10.38
C GLU A 54 -3.04 -5.41 10.25
N GLU A 55 -2.54 -4.18 10.13
CA GLU A 55 -3.36 -2.98 9.97
C GLU A 55 -2.82 -2.15 8.81
N LYS A 56 -3.73 -1.63 7.98
CA LYS A 56 -3.39 -0.83 6.80
C LYS A 56 -4.45 0.23 6.53
N VAL A 57 -4.05 1.26 5.79
CA VAL A 57 -4.96 2.20 5.14
C VAL A 57 -5.27 1.66 3.75
N LEU A 58 -6.55 1.51 3.42
CA LEU A 58 -6.99 1.10 2.09
C LEU A 58 -7.68 2.26 1.37
N LEU A 59 -7.19 2.60 0.18
CA LEU A 59 -7.80 3.58 -0.71
C LEU A 59 -8.55 2.87 -1.83
N GLN A 60 -9.88 2.91 -1.81
CA GLN A 60 -10.68 2.30 -2.88
C GLN A 60 -10.71 3.21 -4.10
N THR A 61 -10.32 2.68 -5.25
CA THR A 61 -10.52 3.33 -6.55
C THR A 61 -11.79 2.83 -7.23
N HIS A 62 -12.47 3.72 -7.94
CA HIS A 62 -13.61 3.37 -8.78
C HIS A 62 -13.51 4.08 -10.13
N VAL A 63 -13.62 3.31 -11.21
CA VAL A 63 -13.59 3.82 -12.59
C VAL A 63 -15.03 3.95 -13.08
N GLY A 64 -15.54 5.18 -13.03
CA GLY A 64 -16.89 5.51 -13.50
C GLY A 64 -16.92 5.91 -14.98
N ARG A 65 -18.07 6.43 -15.42
CA ARG A 65 -18.27 6.96 -16.79
C ARG A 65 -17.74 8.39 -16.97
N ASP A 66 -17.28 8.99 -15.89
CA ASP A 66 -16.88 10.39 -15.84
C ASP A 66 -15.40 10.52 -16.19
N THR A 67 -15.11 10.71 -17.48
CA THR A 67 -13.73 10.67 -18.01
C THR A 67 -12.99 12.00 -17.89
N GLU A 68 -13.69 13.10 -17.63
CA GLU A 68 -13.12 14.44 -17.59
C GLU A 68 -12.57 14.80 -16.21
N HIS A 69 -13.05 14.13 -15.15
CA HIS A 69 -12.57 14.38 -13.80
C HIS A 69 -11.27 13.65 -13.52
N ARG A 70 -10.21 14.44 -13.31
CA ARG A 70 -8.91 13.94 -12.83
C ARG A 70 -8.72 14.25 -11.35
N LEU A 71 -8.13 13.31 -10.63
CA LEU A 71 -7.73 13.53 -9.25
C LEU A 71 -6.60 14.58 -9.22
N ARG A 72 -6.83 15.70 -8.53
CA ARG A 72 -5.77 16.68 -8.21
C ARG A 72 -5.22 16.43 -6.81
N SER A 73 -3.95 16.75 -6.60
CA SER A 73 -3.25 16.46 -5.34
C SER A 73 -3.82 17.23 -4.15
N ASP A 74 -4.32 18.45 -4.34
CA ASP A 74 -5.06 19.20 -3.31
C ASP A 74 -6.34 18.48 -2.86
N ARG A 75 -7.11 17.96 -3.81
CA ARG A 75 -8.29 17.15 -3.53
C ARG A 75 -7.91 15.83 -2.87
N PHE A 76 -6.83 15.19 -3.33
CA PHE A 76 -6.35 13.96 -2.75
C PHE A 76 -5.91 14.15 -1.29
N ALA A 77 -5.16 15.22 -0.99
CA ALA A 77 -4.78 15.59 0.37
C ALA A 77 -6.01 15.73 1.29
N ARG A 78 -7.06 16.41 0.81
CA ARG A 78 -8.32 16.56 1.54
C ARG A 78 -9.03 15.22 1.78
N ILE A 79 -9.01 14.30 0.82
CA ILE A 79 -9.57 12.95 0.98
C ILE A 79 -8.82 12.20 2.09
N LEU A 80 -7.49 12.25 2.08
CA LEU A 80 -6.66 11.61 3.11
C LEU A 80 -6.89 12.21 4.50
N GLU A 81 -7.07 13.52 4.60
CA GLU A 81 -7.42 14.22 5.84
C GLU A 81 -8.80 13.82 6.38
N LEU A 82 -9.81 13.66 5.51
CA LEU A 82 -11.11 13.15 5.92
C LEU A 82 -11.03 11.73 6.50
N GLY A 83 -10.09 10.92 6.00
CA GLY A 83 -9.81 9.57 6.49
C GLY A 83 -9.35 9.50 7.95
N GLU A 84 -8.80 10.57 8.51
CA GLU A 84 -8.35 10.61 9.91
C GLU A 84 -9.47 10.30 10.91
N ARG A 85 -10.73 10.47 10.51
CA ARG A 85 -11.89 10.15 11.36
C ARG A 85 -12.09 8.67 11.61
N VAL A 86 -11.50 7.80 10.80
CA VAL A 86 -11.66 6.35 10.88
C VAL A 86 -10.34 5.60 11.08
N LEU A 87 -9.21 6.32 11.04
CA LEU A 87 -7.87 5.75 11.15
C LEU A 87 -7.32 5.94 12.57
N PRO A 88 -6.59 4.96 13.13
CA PRO A 88 -6.03 5.07 14.48
C PRO A 88 -4.84 6.04 14.53
N ASP A 89 -4.00 6.05 13.49
CA ASP A 89 -2.85 6.94 13.30
C ASP A 89 -2.46 7.01 11.82
N ASP A 90 -1.46 7.84 11.49
CA ASP A 90 -0.95 8.03 10.13
C ASP A 90 0.36 7.26 9.83
N GLN A 91 0.78 6.36 10.71
CA GLN A 91 1.96 5.51 10.52
C GLN A 91 1.64 4.23 9.74
N LEU A 92 0.35 3.91 9.56
CA LEU A 92 -0.10 2.78 8.76
C LEU A 92 0.35 2.87 7.29
N ASP A 93 0.73 1.72 6.72
CA ASP A 93 1.02 1.59 5.30
C ASP A 93 -0.26 1.74 4.46
N VAL A 94 -0.11 2.38 3.30
CA VAL A 94 -1.21 2.65 2.36
C VAL A 94 -1.21 1.65 1.21
N GLU A 95 -2.39 1.08 0.95
CA GLU A 95 -2.69 0.27 -0.22
C GLU A 95 -3.78 0.92 -1.07
N VAL A 96 -3.72 0.67 -2.38
CA VAL A 96 -4.72 1.09 -3.35
C VAL A 96 -5.49 -0.15 -3.79
N GLU A 97 -6.80 -0.15 -3.61
CA GLU A 97 -7.69 -1.17 -4.16
C GLU A 97 -8.15 -0.77 -5.55
N TYR A 98 -7.96 -1.66 -6.51
CA TYR A 98 -8.32 -1.44 -7.90
C TYR A 98 -8.99 -2.69 -8.49
N ASP A 99 -10.13 -2.47 -9.14
CA ASP A 99 -10.89 -3.48 -9.86
C ASP A 99 -10.58 -3.40 -11.36
N CYS A 100 -9.79 -4.35 -11.88
CA CYS A 100 -9.51 -4.46 -13.31
C CYS A 100 -10.09 -5.74 -13.92
N CYS A 101 -9.51 -6.88 -13.56
CA CYS A 101 -10.03 -8.22 -13.86
C CYS A 101 -10.47 -8.93 -12.57
N VAL A 102 -9.84 -8.55 -11.46
CA VAL A 102 -10.17 -8.93 -10.09
C VAL A 102 -9.96 -7.69 -9.23
N VAL A 103 -10.67 -7.63 -8.10
CA VAL A 103 -10.40 -6.63 -7.07
C VAL A 103 -9.07 -6.98 -6.40
N ALA A 104 -8.07 -6.12 -6.57
CA ALA A 104 -6.73 -6.33 -6.06
C ALA A 104 -6.26 -5.13 -5.24
N GLN A 105 -5.50 -5.41 -4.18
CA GLN A 105 -4.92 -4.41 -3.30
C GLN A 105 -3.42 -4.31 -3.55
N TYR A 106 -2.95 -3.09 -3.78
CA TYR A 106 -1.57 -2.81 -4.15
C TYR A 106 -0.92 -1.85 -3.15
N PRO A 107 0.13 -2.25 -2.42
CA PRO A 107 0.90 -1.32 -1.60
C PRO A 107 1.56 -0.25 -2.45
N ILE A 108 1.48 1.00 -1.98
CA ILE A 108 2.27 2.09 -2.56
C ILE A 108 3.71 1.92 -2.09
N ALA A 109 4.60 1.55 -3.00
CA ALA A 109 6.01 1.31 -2.69
C ALA A 109 6.79 2.61 -2.59
N GLU A 110 6.64 3.47 -3.59
CA GLU A 110 7.37 4.72 -3.71
C GLU A 110 6.55 5.75 -4.49
N ALA A 111 7.04 6.98 -4.51
CA ALA A 111 6.42 8.05 -5.27
C ALA A 111 7.48 8.97 -5.89
N ARG A 112 7.21 9.47 -7.09
CA ARG A 112 8.11 10.38 -7.82
C ARG A 112 7.32 11.44 -8.60
N LEU A 113 7.98 12.55 -8.87
CA LEU A 113 7.43 13.62 -9.69
C LEU A 113 7.90 13.45 -11.13
N GLU A 114 6.97 13.45 -12.07
CA GLU A 114 7.24 13.36 -13.51
C GLU A 114 6.39 14.40 -14.24
N GLY A 115 6.99 15.57 -14.50
CA GLY A 115 6.29 16.70 -15.09
C GLY A 115 5.15 17.21 -14.19
N GLU A 116 3.92 17.19 -14.71
CA GLU A 116 2.71 17.57 -13.95
C GLU A 116 2.14 16.43 -13.09
N TYR A 117 2.70 15.23 -13.18
CA TYR A 117 2.20 14.04 -12.50
C TYR A 117 2.96 13.76 -11.21
N LEU A 118 2.20 13.31 -10.20
CA LEU A 118 2.75 12.64 -9.04
C LEU A 118 2.52 11.14 -9.22
N GLU A 119 3.56 10.42 -9.62
CA GLU A 119 3.48 8.97 -9.79
C GLU A 119 3.56 8.26 -8.45
N LEU A 120 2.58 7.41 -8.19
CA LEU A 120 2.53 6.51 -7.06
C LEU A 120 2.80 5.11 -7.62
N LEU A 121 3.97 4.57 -7.31
CA LEU A 121 4.42 3.29 -7.83
C LEU A 121 3.85 2.18 -6.95
N LEU A 122 2.98 1.39 -7.55
CA LEU A 122 2.30 0.29 -6.89
C LEU A 122 3.15 -0.98 -7.00
N SER A 123 3.14 -1.76 -5.92
CA SER A 123 3.82 -3.06 -5.84
C SER A 123 2.82 -4.21 -5.76
N ARG A 124 3.27 -5.43 -6.04
CA ARG A 124 2.45 -6.64 -5.83
C ARG A 124 2.47 -7.01 -4.36
N GLY A 125 1.29 -7.15 -3.76
CA GLY A 125 1.16 -7.90 -2.50
C GLY A 125 1.68 -9.33 -2.68
N ARG A 126 2.33 -9.88 -1.66
CA ARG A 126 2.84 -11.27 -1.68
C ARG A 126 2.11 -12.12 -0.66
N THR A 127 1.63 -13.28 -1.09
CA THR A 127 1.21 -14.34 -0.17
C THR A 127 2.45 -15.01 0.40
N GLN A 128 2.37 -15.44 1.66
CA GLN A 128 3.50 -16.05 2.35
C GLN A 128 3.05 -17.09 3.37
N CYS A 129 3.81 -18.17 3.48
CA CYS A 129 3.66 -19.15 4.56
C CYS A 129 4.45 -18.66 5.78
N ARG A 130 3.82 -17.88 6.68
CA ARG A 130 4.48 -17.29 7.85
C ARG A 130 5.16 -18.33 8.75
N ALA A 131 4.49 -19.44 9.03
CA ALA A 131 5.08 -20.56 9.77
C ALA A 131 6.29 -21.17 9.05
N GLY A 132 6.24 -21.28 7.71
CA GLY A 132 7.36 -21.72 6.91
C GLY A 132 8.55 -20.77 6.97
N GLU A 133 8.31 -19.46 6.87
CA GLU A 133 9.36 -18.44 6.97
C GLU A 133 10.02 -18.45 8.35
N ARG A 134 9.25 -18.55 9.46
CA ARG A 134 9.82 -18.67 10.81
C ARG A 134 10.74 -19.89 10.95
N ARG A 135 10.35 -21.04 10.39
CA ARG A 135 11.20 -22.25 10.39
C ARG A 135 12.52 -22.04 9.63
N LYS A 136 12.49 -21.36 8.48
CA LYS A 136 13.70 -21.04 7.71
C LYS A 136 14.61 -20.09 8.48
N SER A 137 14.05 -19.06 9.12
CA SER A 137 14.79 -18.12 9.94
C SER A 137 15.49 -18.82 11.12
N ALA A 138 14.77 -19.69 11.85
CA ALA A 138 15.34 -20.45 12.96
C ALA A 138 16.46 -21.42 12.50
N ALA A 139 16.32 -22.04 11.33
CA ALA A 139 17.35 -22.91 10.77
C ALA A 139 18.63 -22.13 10.39
N ASN A 140 18.49 -20.91 9.85
CA ASN A 140 19.62 -20.05 9.52
C ASN A 140 20.36 -19.56 10.78
N GLU A 141 19.64 -19.20 11.85
CA GLU A 141 20.24 -18.81 13.13
C GLU A 141 20.99 -19.98 13.78
N ALA A 142 20.46 -21.21 13.69
CA ALA A 142 21.13 -22.41 14.18
C ALA A 142 22.42 -22.72 13.39
N CYS A 143 22.47 -22.41 12.10
CA CYS A 143 23.63 -22.66 11.24
C CYS A 143 24.78 -21.65 11.48
N CYS A 144 24.47 -20.43 11.94
CA CYS A 144 25.47 -19.42 12.28
C CYS A 144 25.95 -19.48 13.75
N GLY A 145 25.38 -20.36 14.57
CA GLY A 145 25.73 -20.52 15.99
C GLY A 145 26.94 -21.42 16.29
N THR A 146 27.46 -22.16 15.31
CA THR A 146 28.61 -23.07 15.48
C THR A 146 29.92 -22.44 15.04
N THR A 147 30.36 -21.39 15.75
CA THR A 147 31.81 -21.18 15.96
C THR A 147 32.25 -22.03 17.15
N ALA A 148 32.35 -23.35 16.95
CA ALA A 148 33.04 -24.23 17.88
C ALA A 148 33.61 -25.42 17.13
N ALA A 149 34.91 -25.32 16.86
CA ALA A 149 35.85 -26.40 16.59
C ALA A 149 35.50 -27.38 15.44
N CYS A 150 35.92 -27.03 14.23
CA CYS A 150 36.43 -28.04 13.30
C CYS A 150 37.95 -28.03 13.42
N CYS A 151 38.49 -29.06 14.07
CA CYS A 151 39.92 -29.41 14.05
C CYS A 151 40.34 -29.92 12.66
#